data_AF-A0A7G6WIJ7-F1
#
_entry.id   AF-A0A7G6WIJ7-F1
#
_cell.length_a   1.000
_cell.length_b   1.000
_cell.length_c   1.000
_cell.angle_alpha   90.00
_cell.angle_beta   90.00
_cell.angle_gamma   90.00
#
_symmetry.space_group_name_H-M   'P 1'
#
loop_
_entity.id
_entity.type
_entity.pdbx_description
1 polymer ?
#
loop_
_entity_poly.entity_id
_entity_poly.type
_entity_poly.pdbx_seq_one_letter_code
_entity_poly.pdbx_strand_id
1 'polypeptide(L)'
;MFIPITVHVPEHRVEEFYIRFGEFIADVPDPDAPTRLPSGTVPAWVETDEAPAIAATLWNKISPQGQEVLLHLIRATGDETMHFLPWEIAKAISHPKGASGVAGTLGGVGKAIRRAGLPMYTTPKGKPWHYIWGWDGERYSMTPEVARLLRTAAGN
;
A
#
# COMPACT_ATOMS: atom_id res chain seq x y z
N MET A 1 -1.96 17.80 30.73
CA MET A 1 -0.60 17.84 31.31
C MET A 1 0.36 18.06 30.16
N PHE A 2 1.02 19.22 30.10
CA PHE A 2 2.02 19.49 29.07
C PHE A 2 3.39 19.05 29.62
N ILE A 3 4.08 18.19 28.89
CA ILE A 3 5.46 17.83 29.19
C ILE A 3 6.34 18.74 28.34
N PRO A 4 7.06 19.70 28.92
CA PRO A 4 8.00 20.53 28.14
C PRO A 4 9.17 19.65 27.69
N ILE A 5 9.41 19.62 26.38
CA ILE A 5 10.58 18.98 25.78
C ILE A 5 11.50 20.08 25.23
N THR A 6 12.76 20.06 25.65
CA THR A 6 13.79 20.98 25.19
C THR A 6 14.82 20.21 24.37
N VAL A 7 15.08 20.65 23.15
CA VAL A 7 16.08 20.05 22.26
C VAL A 7 17.25 21.01 22.12
N HIS A 8 18.45 20.55 22.46
CA HIS A 8 19.67 21.33 22.32
C HIS A 8 20.28 21.08 20.94
N VAL A 9 20.34 22.13 20.11
CA VAL A 9 20.89 22.08 18.76
C VAL A 9 22.16 22.93 18.72
N PRO A 10 23.29 22.40 18.20
CA PRO A 10 24.48 23.20 17.97
C PRO A 10 24.17 24.39 17.06
N GLU A 11 24.74 25.56 17.36
CA GLU A 11 24.40 26.84 16.70
C GLU A 11 24.53 26.76 15.16
N HIS A 12 25.55 26.08 14.66
CA HIS A 12 25.79 25.87 13.21
C HIS A 12 24.78 24.91 12.52
N ARG A 13 23.89 24.26 13.26
CA ARG A 13 22.84 23.36 12.74
C ARG A 13 21.43 23.85 13.03
N VAL A 14 21.27 25.04 13.62
CA VAL A 14 19.95 25.59 13.96
C VAL A 14 19.10 25.78 12.69
N GLU A 15 19.70 26.27 11.60
CA GLU A 15 19.03 26.41 10.31
C GLU A 15 18.58 25.04 9.74
N GLU A 16 19.48 24.05 9.74
CA GLU A 16 19.16 22.68 9.31
C GLU A 16 18.03 22.08 10.16
N PHE A 17 18.05 22.31 11.47
CA PHE A 17 16.99 21.87 12.38
C PHE A 17 15.64 22.49 12.02
N TYR A 18 15.57 23.80 11.75
CA TYR A 18 14.31 24.45 11.36
C TYR A 18 13.81 23.99 9.99
N ILE A 19 14.71 23.67 9.06
CA ILE A 19 14.33 23.06 7.77
C ILE A 19 13.71 21.68 8.01
N ARG A 20 14.39 20.80 8.77
CA ARG A 20 13.89 19.44 9.06
C ARG A 20 12.64 19.43 9.93
N PHE A 21 12.55 20.34 10.89
CA PHE A 21 11.37 20.49 11.73
C PHE A 21 10.21 21.09 10.94
N GLY A 22 10.48 22.03 10.04
CA GLY A 22 9.51 22.53 9.07
C GLY A 22 8.99 21.41 8.16
N GLU A 23 9.87 20.58 7.59
CA GLU A 23 9.51 19.38 6.83
C GLU A 23 8.67 18.39 7.65
N PHE A 24 9.01 18.19 8.92
CA PHE A 24 8.28 17.30 9.84
C PHE A 24 6.89 17.85 10.23
N ILE A 25 6.76 19.15 10.48
CA ILE A 25 5.47 19.79 10.79
C ILE A 25 4.60 19.92 9.53
N ALA A 26 5.24 20.10 8.38
CA ALA A 26 4.60 20.17 7.08
C ALA A 26 4.48 18.79 6.42
N ASP A 27 4.39 17.70 7.19
CA ASP A 27 4.00 16.35 6.75
C ASP A 27 2.54 16.33 6.25
N VAL A 28 2.26 17.24 5.31
CA VAL A 28 1.18 17.15 4.36
C VAL A 28 1.61 16.00 3.46
N PRO A 29 0.87 14.88 3.45
CA PRO A 29 1.18 13.77 2.55
C PRO A 29 1.35 14.34 1.15
N ASP A 30 2.53 14.20 0.57
CA ASP A 30 2.72 14.51 -0.85
C ASP A 30 1.78 13.57 -1.61
N PRO A 31 0.70 14.07 -2.23
CA PRO A 31 -0.28 13.22 -2.90
C PRO A 31 0.36 12.43 -4.06
N ASP A 32 1.52 12.88 -4.54
CA ASP A 32 2.29 12.28 -5.62
C ASP A 32 3.36 11.28 -5.13
N ALA A 33 3.53 11.12 -3.81
CA ALA A 33 4.43 10.15 -3.19
C ALA A 33 3.67 9.10 -2.38
N PRO A 34 4.18 7.85 -2.26
CA PRO A 34 3.58 6.87 -1.37
C PRO A 34 3.95 7.15 0.10
N THR A 35 3.05 6.88 1.04
CA THR A 35 3.34 7.00 2.47
C THR A 35 4.21 5.81 2.94
N ARG A 36 5.20 6.08 3.78
CA ARG A 36 5.96 5.06 4.52
C ARG A 36 5.42 4.92 5.94
N LEU A 37 4.84 3.77 6.24
CA LEU A 37 4.36 3.38 7.56
C LEU A 37 5.28 2.33 8.19
N PRO A 38 5.21 2.11 9.52
CA PRO A 38 5.92 1.02 10.17
C PRO A 38 5.59 -0.37 9.58
N SER A 39 4.37 -0.55 9.09
CA SER A 39 3.86 -1.77 8.45
C SER A 39 4.39 -1.96 7.01
N GLY A 40 4.83 -0.88 6.35
CA GLY A 40 5.32 -0.91 4.97
C GLY A 40 5.00 0.36 4.20
N THR A 41 5.23 0.32 2.88
CA THR A 41 4.90 1.43 1.98
C THR A 41 3.48 1.25 1.43
N VAL A 42 2.65 2.27 1.60
CA VAL A 42 1.24 2.29 1.16
C VAL A 42 1.00 3.44 0.17
N PRO A 43 -0.08 3.38 -0.63
CA PRO A 43 -0.53 4.55 -1.39
C PRO A 43 -0.86 5.71 -0.43
N ALA A 44 -0.47 6.95 -0.75
CA ALA A 44 -0.79 8.10 0.09
C ALA A 44 -2.30 8.31 0.29
N TRP A 45 -3.12 7.93 -0.69
CA TRP A 45 -4.57 8.04 -0.56
C TRP A 45 -5.18 7.17 0.54
N VAL A 46 -4.44 6.18 1.09
CA VAL A 46 -4.93 5.31 2.17
C VAL A 46 -5.22 6.08 3.46
N GLU A 47 -4.57 7.23 3.65
CA GLU A 47 -4.73 8.07 4.86
C GLU A 47 -5.68 9.25 4.65
N THR A 48 -6.29 9.37 3.46
CA THR A 48 -7.21 10.49 3.16
C THR A 48 -8.66 10.12 3.41
N ASP A 49 -9.53 11.12 3.53
CA ASP A 49 -10.97 10.92 3.71
C ASP A 49 -11.62 10.26 2.48
N GLU A 50 -11.01 10.35 1.29
CA GLU A 50 -11.48 9.68 0.07
C GLU A 50 -11.12 8.19 -0.01
N ALA A 51 -10.29 7.67 0.91
CA ALA A 51 -9.79 6.31 0.86
C ALA A 51 -10.89 5.23 0.68
N PRO A 52 -12.04 5.30 1.38
CA PRO A 52 -13.11 4.32 1.19
C PRO A 52 -13.69 4.34 -0.23
N ALA A 53 -13.87 5.53 -0.82
CA ALA A 53 -14.41 5.69 -2.17
C ALA A 53 -13.43 5.18 -3.24
N ILE A 54 -12.14 5.43 -3.05
CA ILE A 54 -11.07 4.92 -3.93
C ILE A 54 -11.00 3.40 -3.84
N ALA A 55 -11.04 2.82 -2.64
CA ALA A 55 -11.03 1.38 -2.43
C ALA A 55 -12.26 0.70 -3.08
N ALA A 56 -13.45 1.28 -2.94
CA ALA A 56 -14.66 0.78 -3.60
C ALA A 56 -14.56 0.85 -5.13
N THR A 57 -14.01 1.94 -5.66
CA THR A 57 -13.77 2.10 -7.10
C THR A 57 -12.80 1.03 -7.61
N LEU A 58 -11.69 0.81 -6.90
CA LEU A 58 -10.73 -0.24 -7.20
C LEU A 58 -11.41 -1.61 -7.23
N TRP A 59 -12.13 -1.96 -6.16
CA TRP A 59 -12.78 -3.26 -6.02
C TRP A 59 -13.71 -3.58 -7.19
N ASN A 60 -14.52 -2.59 -7.60
CA ASN A 60 -15.49 -2.72 -8.69
C ASN A 60 -14.85 -2.81 -10.08
N LYS A 61 -13.59 -2.41 -10.24
CA LYS A 61 -12.87 -2.44 -11.53
C LYS A 61 -12.04 -3.71 -11.73
N ILE A 62 -11.85 -4.50 -10.68
CA ILE A 62 -11.06 -5.73 -10.71
C ILE A 62 -11.93 -6.92 -11.14
N SER A 63 -11.34 -7.88 -11.86
CA SER A 63 -12.02 -9.12 -12.22
C SER A 63 -12.30 -10.01 -11.00
N PRO A 64 -13.27 -10.94 -11.05
CA PRO A 64 -13.54 -11.86 -9.95
C PRO A 64 -12.30 -12.66 -9.49
N GLN A 65 -11.46 -13.08 -10.43
CA GLN A 65 -10.20 -13.78 -10.13
C GLN A 65 -9.20 -12.88 -9.40
N GLY A 66 -9.14 -11.60 -9.77
CA GLY A 66 -8.32 -10.61 -9.07
C GLY A 66 -8.84 -10.35 -7.65
N GLN A 67 -10.16 -10.26 -7.49
CA GLN A 67 -10.79 -10.13 -6.17
C GLN A 67 -10.49 -11.35 -5.31
N GLU A 68 -10.53 -12.58 -5.84
CA GLU A 68 -10.19 -13.80 -5.10
C GLU A 68 -8.75 -13.80 -4.57
N VAL A 69 -7.78 -13.42 -5.42
CA VAL A 69 -6.37 -13.26 -5.00
C VAL A 69 -6.24 -12.19 -3.91
N LEU A 70 -6.86 -11.03 -4.09
CA LEU A 70 -6.80 -9.96 -3.10
C LEU A 70 -7.51 -10.33 -1.80
N LEU A 71 -8.65 -11.02 -1.85
CA LEU A 71 -9.35 -11.53 -0.67
C LEU A 71 -8.47 -12.46 0.15
N HIS A 72 -7.68 -13.31 -0.50
CA HIS A 72 -6.73 -14.16 0.22
C HIS A 72 -5.70 -13.32 1.00
N LEU A 73 -5.10 -12.31 0.35
CA LEU A 73 -4.15 -11.39 1.00
C LEU A 73 -4.82 -10.61 2.13
N ILE A 74 -6.02 -10.08 1.90
CA ILE A 74 -6.81 -9.31 2.88
C ILE A 74 -7.15 -10.16 4.11
N ARG A 75 -7.58 -11.41 3.92
CA ARG A 75 -7.99 -12.28 5.03
C ARG A 75 -6.81 -12.74 5.86
N ALA A 76 -5.66 -12.95 5.23
CA ALA A 76 -4.47 -13.37 5.94
C ALA A 76 -3.76 -12.19 6.64
N THR A 77 -3.95 -10.97 6.15
CA THR A 77 -3.43 -9.74 6.77
C THR A 77 -4.34 -9.29 7.90
N GLY A 78 -3.94 -9.60 9.13
CA GLY A 78 -4.56 -9.09 10.36
C GLY A 78 -4.01 -7.70 10.71
N ASP A 79 -3.41 -7.59 11.89
CA ASP A 79 -2.76 -6.35 12.36
C ASP A 79 -1.31 -6.21 11.88
N GLU A 80 -0.77 -7.22 11.19
CA GLU A 80 0.59 -7.26 10.68
C GLU A 80 0.64 -7.55 9.19
N THR A 81 1.69 -7.05 8.52
CA THR A 81 1.95 -7.29 7.11
C THR A 81 2.38 -8.74 6.88
N MET A 82 1.61 -9.48 6.09
CA MET A 82 1.91 -10.87 5.76
C MET A 82 2.57 -11.00 4.40
N HIS A 83 3.49 -11.97 4.27
CA HIS A 83 4.22 -12.26 3.05
C HIS A 83 3.92 -13.67 2.56
N PHE A 84 3.65 -13.81 1.26
CA PHE A 84 3.29 -15.07 0.62
C PHE A 84 4.13 -15.33 -0.61
N LEU A 85 4.62 -16.54 -0.74
CA LEU A 85 5.13 -17.03 -2.00
C LEU A 85 3.98 -17.18 -3.01
N PRO A 86 4.20 -16.93 -4.31
CA PRO A 86 3.17 -17.05 -5.34
C PRO A 86 2.47 -18.42 -5.36
N TRP A 87 3.19 -19.50 -5.03
CA TRP A 87 2.63 -20.85 -5.00
C TRP A 87 1.73 -21.08 -3.78
N GLU A 88 1.97 -20.40 -2.66
CA GLU A 88 1.12 -20.48 -1.45
C GLU A 88 -0.24 -19.87 -1.73
N ILE A 89 -0.25 -18.69 -2.35
CA ILE A 89 -1.47 -18.03 -2.82
C ILE A 89 -2.20 -18.93 -3.81
N ALA A 90 -1.48 -19.46 -4.81
CA ALA A 90 -2.08 -20.31 -5.83
C ALA A 90 -2.72 -21.57 -5.24
N LYS A 91 -2.07 -22.18 -4.25
CA LYS A 91 -2.60 -23.35 -3.53
C LYS A 91 -3.84 -22.96 -2.72
N ALA A 92 -3.81 -21.84 -2.02
CA ALA A 92 -4.91 -21.38 -1.17
C ALA A 92 -6.20 -21.10 -1.97
N ILE A 93 -6.07 -20.55 -3.19
CA ILE A 93 -7.21 -20.25 -4.06
C ILE A 93 -7.45 -21.32 -5.14
N SER A 94 -6.74 -22.45 -5.08
CA SER A 94 -6.81 -23.53 -6.09
C SER A 94 -6.63 -23.03 -7.54
N HIS A 95 -5.71 -22.09 -7.76
CA HIS A 95 -5.52 -21.47 -9.06
C HIS A 95 -5.00 -22.48 -10.10
N PRO A 96 -5.68 -22.70 -11.25
CA PRO A 96 -5.37 -23.79 -12.19
C PRO A 96 -4.00 -23.66 -12.86
N LYS A 97 -3.45 -22.44 -12.91
CA LYS A 97 -2.14 -22.13 -13.49
C LYS A 97 -1.03 -21.96 -12.45
N GLY A 98 -1.27 -22.33 -11.19
CA GLY A 98 -0.29 -22.22 -10.12
C GLY A 98 0.22 -20.79 -9.91
N ALA A 99 1.49 -20.68 -9.49
CA ALA A 99 2.20 -19.42 -9.24
C ALA A 99 2.15 -18.43 -10.43
N SER A 100 2.40 -18.92 -11.64
CA SER A 100 2.35 -18.09 -12.86
C SER A 100 0.97 -17.49 -13.11
N GLY A 101 -0.08 -18.22 -12.70
CA GLY A 101 -1.45 -17.74 -12.72
C GLY A 101 -1.68 -16.57 -11.80
N VAL A 102 -1.20 -16.65 -10.55
CA VAL A 102 -1.29 -15.55 -9.57
C VAL A 102 -0.60 -14.30 -10.09
N ALA A 103 0.62 -14.43 -10.62
CA ALA A 103 1.35 -13.30 -11.20
C ALA A 103 0.61 -12.66 -12.38
N GLY A 104 0.01 -13.47 -13.26
CA GLY A 104 -0.81 -12.99 -14.38
C GLY A 104 -2.06 -12.25 -13.91
N THR A 105 -2.74 -12.80 -12.90
CA THR A 105 -3.94 -12.20 -12.29
C THR A 105 -3.61 -10.84 -11.65
N LEU A 106 -2.57 -10.77 -10.82
CA LEU A 106 -2.11 -9.51 -10.22
C LEU A 106 -1.62 -8.49 -11.26
N GLY A 107 -0.99 -8.95 -12.35
CA GLY A 107 -0.69 -8.09 -13.50
C GLY A 107 -1.95 -7.52 -14.17
N GLY A 108 -3.03 -8.29 -14.21
CA GLY A 108 -4.36 -7.84 -14.64
C GLY A 108 -4.95 -6.80 -13.69
N VAL A 109 -4.86 -7.03 -12.37
CA VAL A 109 -5.27 -6.07 -11.33
C VAL A 109 -4.51 -4.74 -11.48
N GLY A 110 -3.18 -4.78 -11.66
CA GLY A 110 -2.36 -3.59 -11.88
C GLY A 110 -2.78 -2.79 -13.12
N LYS A 111 -3.19 -3.47 -14.20
CA LYS A 111 -3.76 -2.82 -15.39
C LYS A 111 -5.12 -2.18 -15.10
N ALA A 112 -5.96 -2.83 -14.29
CA ALA A 112 -7.27 -2.29 -13.90
C ALA A 112 -7.11 -1.02 -13.05
N ILE A 113 -6.20 -1.03 -12.07
CA ILE A 113 -5.81 0.14 -11.27
C ILE A 113 -5.45 1.32 -12.17
N ARG A 114 -4.53 1.10 -13.12
CA ARG A 114 -4.11 2.13 -14.08
C ARG A 114 -5.27 2.64 -14.93
N ARG A 115 -6.13 1.76 -15.44
CA ARG A 115 -7.29 2.15 -16.26
C ARG A 115 -8.35 2.92 -15.46
N ALA A 116 -8.46 2.64 -14.17
CA ALA A 116 -9.35 3.36 -13.26
C ALA A 116 -8.82 4.75 -12.89
N GLY A 117 -7.63 5.14 -13.36
CA GLY A 117 -7.03 6.44 -13.05
C GLY A 117 -6.58 6.56 -11.60
N LEU A 118 -6.39 5.43 -10.91
CA LEU A 118 -5.94 5.44 -9.53
C LEU A 118 -4.47 5.87 -9.44
N PRO A 119 -4.05 6.51 -8.33
CA PRO A 119 -2.68 6.97 -8.16
C PRO A 119 -1.64 5.89 -8.41
N MET A 120 -0.62 6.26 -9.19
CA MET A 120 0.54 5.45 -9.49
C MET A 120 1.77 6.25 -9.09
N TYR A 121 2.67 5.61 -8.37
CA TYR A 121 3.81 6.25 -7.72
C TYR A 121 5.12 5.76 -8.34
N THR A 122 6.15 6.59 -8.31
CA THR A 122 7.47 6.19 -8.80
C THR A 122 8.22 5.40 -7.74
N THR A 123 8.61 4.16 -8.06
CA THR A 123 9.47 3.33 -7.19
C THR A 123 10.90 3.88 -7.14
N PRO A 124 11.72 3.50 -6.14
CA PRO A 124 13.15 3.85 -6.11
C PRO A 124 13.93 3.42 -7.36
N LYS A 125 13.43 2.44 -8.12
CA LYS A 125 13.99 1.98 -9.39
C LYS A 125 13.42 2.70 -10.63
N GLY A 126 12.66 3.79 -10.43
CA GLY A 126 12.11 4.63 -11.50
C GLY A 126 10.90 4.02 -12.24
N LYS A 127 10.28 2.95 -11.72
CA LYS A 127 9.11 2.31 -12.34
C LYS A 127 7.81 2.70 -11.63
N PRO A 128 6.68 2.88 -12.36
CA PRO A 128 5.40 3.17 -11.73
C PRO A 128 4.85 1.95 -10.98
N TRP A 129 4.34 2.17 -9.76
CA TRP A 129 3.75 1.16 -8.89
C TRP A 129 2.58 1.73 -8.08
N HIS A 130 1.59 0.89 -7.76
CA HIS A 130 0.36 1.33 -7.10
C HIS A 130 0.32 1.09 -5.59
N TYR A 131 1.28 0.35 -5.03
CA TYR A 131 1.39 0.00 -3.60
C TYR A 131 0.19 -0.68 -2.92
N ILE A 132 -0.88 -1.05 -3.65
CA ILE A 132 -1.95 -1.95 -3.15
C ILE A 132 -1.43 -3.28 -2.60
N TRP A 133 -0.36 -3.82 -3.18
CA TRP A 133 0.40 -4.92 -2.62
C TRP A 133 1.90 -4.67 -2.85
N GLY A 134 2.72 -5.29 -2.00
CA GLY A 134 4.17 -5.33 -2.12
C GLY A 134 4.63 -6.51 -2.96
N TRP A 135 5.78 -6.34 -3.62
CA TRP A 135 6.53 -7.42 -4.27
C TRP A 135 8.01 -7.18 -4.02
N ASP A 136 8.65 -8.08 -3.28
CA ASP A 136 10.08 -7.97 -2.94
C ASP A 136 11.01 -8.63 -3.97
N GLY A 137 10.45 -9.34 -4.96
CA GLY A 137 11.19 -10.17 -5.91
C GLY A 137 10.91 -11.66 -5.78
N GLU A 138 10.33 -12.07 -4.66
CA GLU A 138 10.01 -13.46 -4.34
C GLU A 138 8.60 -13.62 -3.75
N ARG A 139 8.16 -12.67 -2.90
CA ARG A 139 6.92 -12.74 -2.13
C ARG A 139 6.03 -11.53 -2.37
N TYR A 140 4.73 -11.80 -2.37
CA TYR A 140 3.69 -10.78 -2.31
C TYR A 140 3.37 -10.44 -0.87
N SER A 141 3.04 -9.18 -0.61
CA SER A 141 2.57 -8.75 0.71
C SER A 141 1.47 -7.71 0.63
N MET A 142 0.70 -7.54 1.71
CA MET A 142 -0.29 -6.49 1.83
C MET A 142 -0.22 -5.92 3.25
N THR A 143 -0.24 -4.59 3.37
CA THR A 143 -0.22 -3.95 4.68
C THR A 143 -1.61 -3.93 5.30
N PRO A 144 -1.74 -3.89 6.64
CA PRO A 144 -3.02 -3.83 7.34
C PRO A 144 -3.92 -2.68 6.91
N GLU A 145 -3.35 -1.51 6.58
CA GLU A 145 -4.09 -0.31 6.22
C GLU A 145 -4.82 -0.48 4.89
N VAL A 146 -4.11 -1.02 3.88
CA VAL A 146 -4.71 -1.37 2.58
C VAL A 146 -5.70 -2.51 2.75
N ALA A 147 -5.35 -3.56 3.49
CA ALA A 147 -6.21 -4.72 3.71
C ALA A 147 -7.54 -4.31 4.35
N ARG A 148 -7.52 -3.43 5.36
CA ARG A 148 -8.72 -2.91 6.04
C ARG A 148 -9.64 -2.17 5.07
N LEU A 149 -9.11 -1.27 4.24
CA LEU A 149 -9.91 -0.52 3.27
C LEU A 149 -10.55 -1.44 2.22
N LEU A 150 -9.78 -2.39 1.69
CA LEU A 150 -10.28 -3.34 0.69
C LEU A 150 -11.27 -4.35 1.29
N ARG A 151 -11.12 -4.71 2.57
CA ARG A 151 -12.07 -5.57 3.29
C ARG A 151 -13.45 -4.91 3.35
N THR A 152 -13.49 -3.66 3.77
CA THR A 152 -14.72 -2.85 3.78
C THR A 152 -15.31 -2.72 2.37
N ALA A 153 -14.49 -2.44 1.36
CA ALA A 153 -14.93 -2.34 -0.03
C ALA A 153 -15.50 -3.66 -0.59
N ALA A 154 -14.98 -4.81 -0.11
CA ALA A 154 -15.47 -6.13 -0.45
C ALA A 154 -16.77 -6.53 0.29
N GLY A 155 -17.27 -5.70 1.20
CA GLY A 155 -18.43 -6.00 2.04
C GLY A 155 -18.15 -7.11 3.07
N ASN A 156 -16.89 -7.28 3.48
CA ASN A 156 -16.47 -8.22 4.53
C ASN A 156 -16.07 -7.50 5.82
#